data_AF-A0A7V9DP84-F1
#
_entry.id   AF-A0A7V9DP84-F1
#
_cell.length_a   1.000
_cell.length_b   1.000
_cell.length_c   1.000
_cell.angle_alpha   90.00
_cell.angle_beta   90.00
_cell.angle_gamma   90.00
#
_symmetry.space_group_name_H-M   'P 1'
#
loop_
_entity.id
_entity.type
_entity.pdbx_description
1 polymer ?
#
loop_
_entity_poly.entity_id
_entity_poly.type
_entity_poly.pdbx_seq_one_letter_code
_entity_poly.pdbx_strand_id
1 'polypeptide(L)'
;GAVTLGAAALAVLRPSTHARTTLALWGPVLLAIAWWAASTIPFTSFGLAPQNYHWIWPIGAFVTISITSSLAEAVSTHVAVPRHVVVSVVAAGTVLAMVPNMPTMVRERGTSAEEDAMVGVAGELRSELADSLVQLGLDEPVVFDRSQERTFSRYAYVVMAELQRQGVAFGFDREIDGERFGDRRRLDAEQASGMRRLYLVTGTNLDLVDDDLVQLATASAVTPADDARRIELDRRLVGALADGQLIVDMGGAFEIFGERVDRVVAVVDGQRPGRRGVYELVRIMSGLQNYDLLGGPQELLDAIDEWIVLHRANELDRVAIFVDPA
;
A
#
# COMPACT_ATOMS: atom_id res chain seq x y z
N GLY A 1 15.03 11.40 -17.10
CA GLY A 1 15.09 12.08 -15.78
C GLY A 1 16.47 12.03 -15.15
N ALA A 2 17.01 10.84 -14.88
CA ALA A 2 18.28 10.68 -14.14
C ALA A 2 19.54 11.11 -14.91
N VAL A 3 19.57 10.96 -16.24
CA VAL A 3 20.75 11.28 -17.07
C VAL A 3 20.97 12.79 -17.22
N THR A 4 19.88 13.58 -17.24
CA THR A 4 19.95 15.04 -17.28
C THR A 4 20.32 15.67 -15.93
N LEU A 5 19.94 15.03 -14.80
CA LEU A 5 20.40 15.43 -13.46
C LEU A 5 21.87 15.09 -13.22
N GLY A 6 22.36 13.96 -13.75
CA GLY A 6 23.78 13.60 -13.71
C GLY A 6 24.67 14.56 -14.50
N ALA A 7 24.21 14.99 -15.68
CA ALA A 7 24.93 15.97 -16.50
C ALA A 7 24.95 17.38 -15.87
N ALA A 8 23.87 17.79 -15.20
CA ALA A 8 23.84 19.03 -14.43
C ALA A 8 24.76 18.98 -13.19
N ALA A 9 24.84 17.83 -12.50
CA ALA A 9 25.77 17.63 -11.39
C ALA A 9 27.24 17.67 -11.84
N LEU A 10 27.55 17.15 -13.04
CA LEU A 10 28.88 17.27 -13.65
C LEU A 10 29.22 18.71 -14.07
N ALA A 11 28.24 19.51 -14.49
CA ALA A 11 28.42 20.94 -14.78
C ALA A 11 28.66 21.80 -13.50
N VAL A 12 28.20 21.32 -12.33
CA VAL A 12 28.42 21.95 -11.02
C VAL A 12 29.81 21.64 -10.44
N LEU A 13 30.63 20.77 -11.06
CA LEU A 13 31.98 20.46 -10.56
C LEU A 13 33.03 21.57 -10.80
N ARG A 14 32.65 22.69 -11.42
CA ARG A 14 33.33 23.99 -11.28
C ARG A 14 32.33 25.06 -10.85
N PRO A 15 31.85 25.06 -9.60
CA PRO A 15 30.89 26.06 -9.20
C PRO A 15 31.64 27.38 -9.04
N SER A 16 31.18 28.45 -9.70
CA SER A 16 31.58 29.80 -9.31
C SER A 16 31.23 30.03 -7.83
N THR A 17 31.95 30.92 -7.15
CA THR A 17 31.76 31.20 -5.72
C THR A 17 30.28 31.49 -5.36
N HIS A 18 29.52 32.06 -6.31
CA HIS A 18 28.08 32.32 -6.21
C HIS A 18 27.20 31.07 -6.16
N ALA A 19 27.49 30.02 -6.95
CA ALA A 19 26.71 28.78 -6.90
C ALA A 19 26.88 28.08 -5.53
N ARG A 20 28.05 28.23 -4.91
CA ARG A 20 28.38 27.62 -3.61
C ARG A 20 27.68 28.31 -2.44
N THR A 21 27.66 29.65 -2.40
CA THR A 21 26.90 30.40 -1.38
C THR A 21 25.40 30.17 -1.52
N THR A 22 24.91 30.05 -2.75
CA THR A 22 23.50 29.73 -3.02
C THR A 22 23.16 28.33 -2.46
N LEU A 23 23.97 27.30 -2.74
CA LEU A 23 23.78 25.96 -2.20
C LEU A 23 23.79 25.90 -0.65
N ALA A 24 24.73 26.59 -0.03
CA ALA A 24 24.85 26.65 1.44
C ALA A 24 23.66 27.37 2.11
N LEU A 25 23.09 28.38 1.46
CA LEU A 25 21.93 29.12 1.96
C LEU A 25 20.62 28.32 1.80
N TRP A 26 20.42 27.70 0.65
CA TRP A 26 19.15 27.05 0.31
C TRP A 26 19.04 25.62 0.88
N GLY A 27 20.15 24.94 1.17
CA GLY A 27 20.12 23.59 1.76
C GLY A 27 19.32 23.51 3.07
N PRO A 28 19.63 24.33 4.09
CA PRO A 28 18.87 24.38 5.34
C PRO A 28 17.41 24.79 5.15
N VAL A 29 17.14 25.72 4.21
CA VAL A 29 15.77 26.16 3.89
C VAL A 29 14.95 25.02 3.29
N LEU A 30 15.52 24.27 2.32
CA LEU A 30 14.87 23.10 1.73
C LEU A 30 14.69 21.97 2.74
N LEU A 31 15.64 21.77 3.64
CA LEU A 31 15.51 20.80 4.74
C LEU A 31 14.39 21.20 5.71
N ALA A 32 14.27 22.48 6.05
CA ALA A 32 13.20 22.99 6.90
C ALA A 32 11.83 22.88 6.23
N ILE A 33 11.73 23.18 4.92
CA ILE A 33 10.51 22.98 4.13
C ILE A 33 10.15 21.49 4.08
N ALA A 34 11.13 20.61 3.87
CA ALA A 34 10.90 19.18 3.86
C ALA A 34 10.49 18.63 5.23
N TRP A 35 11.11 19.09 6.30
CA TRP A 35 10.71 18.73 7.66
C TRP A 35 9.28 19.19 7.95
N TRP A 36 8.95 20.44 7.60
CA TRP A 36 7.62 21.00 7.80
C TRP A 36 6.56 20.30 6.95
N ALA A 37 6.86 20.01 5.68
CA ALA A 37 5.98 19.24 4.81
C ALA A 37 5.79 17.81 5.35
N ALA A 38 6.85 17.16 5.85
CA ALA A 38 6.75 15.84 6.47
C ALA A 38 5.89 15.87 7.76
N SER A 39 6.03 16.91 8.59
CA SER A 39 5.30 17.06 9.85
C SER A 39 3.83 17.45 9.66
N THR A 40 3.47 17.97 8.48
CA THR A 40 2.10 18.39 8.15
C THR A 40 1.33 17.34 7.36
N ILE A 41 1.97 16.23 6.94
CA ILE A 41 1.25 15.11 6.34
C ILE A 41 0.39 14.48 7.44
N PRO A 42 -0.95 14.55 7.32
CA PRO A 42 -1.82 13.94 8.29
C PRO A 42 -1.65 12.43 8.27
N PHE A 43 -1.72 11.80 9.44
CA PHE A 43 -1.91 10.36 9.52
C PHE A 43 -3.20 10.04 8.78
N THR A 44 -3.07 9.35 7.66
CA THR A 44 -4.25 8.85 6.95
C THR A 44 -4.79 7.64 7.70
N SER A 45 -5.98 7.18 7.36
CA SER A 45 -6.49 5.88 7.82
C SER A 45 -5.58 4.69 7.45
N PHE A 46 -4.54 4.92 6.63
CA PHE A 46 -3.52 3.95 6.22
C PHE A 46 -2.17 4.16 6.94
N GLY A 47 -2.11 5.03 7.95
CA GLY A 47 -0.87 5.41 8.61
C GLY A 47 0.03 6.29 7.74
N LEU A 48 1.34 6.22 8.01
CA LEU A 48 2.39 6.86 7.20
C LEU A 48 2.67 5.99 5.97
N ALA A 49 2.07 6.31 4.83
CA ALA A 49 2.36 5.60 3.58
C ALA A 49 3.78 5.97 3.09
N PRO A 50 4.78 5.06 3.10
CA PRO A 50 6.18 5.39 2.81
C PRO A 50 6.39 6.04 1.44
N GLN A 51 5.57 5.68 0.45
CA GLN A 51 5.56 6.28 -0.88
C GLN A 51 5.27 7.79 -0.87
N ASN A 52 4.53 8.29 0.13
CA ASN A 52 4.28 9.71 0.33
C ASN A 52 5.51 10.47 0.81
N TYR A 53 6.60 9.79 1.16
CA TYR A 53 7.85 10.37 1.63
C TYR A 53 9.01 10.19 0.65
N HIS A 54 8.78 9.59 -0.52
CA HIS A 54 9.83 9.39 -1.53
C HIS A 54 10.44 10.71 -2.02
N TRP A 55 9.72 11.84 -1.92
CA TRP A 55 10.25 13.17 -2.25
C TRP A 55 11.27 13.70 -1.22
N ILE A 56 11.33 13.14 -0.01
CA ILE A 56 12.35 13.49 0.99
C ILE A 56 13.73 12.97 0.56
N TRP A 57 13.79 11.85 -0.15
CA TRP A 57 15.04 11.24 -0.61
C TRP A 57 15.88 12.18 -1.50
N PRO A 58 15.35 12.78 -2.58
CA PRO A 58 16.13 13.71 -3.39
C PRO A 58 16.51 14.99 -2.62
N ILE A 59 15.69 15.46 -1.67
CA ILE A 59 16.01 16.62 -0.83
C ILE A 59 17.16 16.29 0.13
N GLY A 60 17.07 15.15 0.82
CA GLY A 60 18.12 14.66 1.71
C GLY A 60 19.43 14.49 0.95
N ALA A 61 19.40 13.84 -0.22
CA ALA A 61 20.58 13.68 -1.08
C ALA A 61 21.20 15.05 -1.46
N PHE A 62 20.37 16.01 -1.86
CA PHE A 62 20.82 17.36 -2.21
C PHE A 62 21.50 18.07 -1.04
N VAL A 63 20.90 18.01 0.16
CA VAL A 63 21.43 18.62 1.38
C VAL A 63 22.76 17.97 1.78
N THR A 64 22.84 16.63 1.77
CA THR A 64 24.07 15.89 2.10
C THR A 64 25.21 16.23 1.13
N ILE A 65 24.94 16.28 -0.18
CA ILE A 65 25.93 16.66 -1.20
C ILE A 65 26.42 18.10 -0.98
N SER A 66 25.50 19.02 -0.67
CA SER A 66 25.81 20.43 -0.43
C SER A 66 26.72 20.60 0.79
N ILE A 67 26.35 20.00 1.94
CA ILE A 67 27.13 20.05 3.18
C ILE A 67 28.50 19.40 2.99
N THR A 68 28.54 18.20 2.40
CA THR A 68 29.79 17.47 2.16
C THR A 68 30.74 18.25 1.26
N SER A 69 30.21 18.90 0.21
CA SER A 69 31.01 19.70 -0.72
C SER A 69 31.58 20.95 -0.05
N SER A 70 30.76 21.67 0.73
CA SER A 70 31.19 22.85 1.49
C SER A 70 32.22 22.51 2.57
N LEU A 71 32.02 21.40 3.30
CA LEU A 71 32.94 20.95 4.33
C LEU A 71 34.28 20.49 3.73
N ALA A 72 34.23 19.72 2.64
CA ALA A 72 35.45 19.27 1.95
C ALA A 72 36.30 20.45 1.46
N GLU A 73 35.66 21.50 0.97
CA GLU A 73 36.34 22.72 0.55
C GLU A 73 36.94 23.49 1.75
N ALA A 74 36.14 23.74 2.79
CA ALA A 74 36.59 24.44 3.99
C ALA A 74 37.78 23.75 4.68
N VAL A 75 37.76 22.41 4.74
CA VAL A 75 38.86 21.64 5.32
C VAL A 75 40.09 21.63 4.40
N SER A 76 39.91 21.44 3.08
CA SER A 76 41.03 21.42 2.14
C SER A 76 41.76 22.77 2.00
N THR A 77 41.10 23.87 2.37
CA THR A 77 41.69 25.22 2.36
C THR A 77 42.47 25.52 3.64
N HIS A 78 42.14 24.87 4.76
CA HIS A 78 42.78 25.10 6.05
C HIS A 78 43.75 23.98 6.46
N VAL A 79 43.67 22.82 5.83
CA VAL A 79 44.47 21.64 6.11
C VAL A 79 45.03 21.10 4.80
N ALA A 80 46.30 20.67 4.78
CA ALA A 80 46.98 20.09 3.62
C ALA A 80 46.49 18.66 3.28
N VAL A 81 45.17 18.43 3.34
CA VAL A 81 44.52 17.17 3.02
C VAL A 81 43.86 17.31 1.65
N PRO A 82 44.10 16.36 0.72
CA PRO A 82 43.44 16.39 -0.57
C PRO A 82 41.91 16.34 -0.43
N ARG A 83 41.20 17.16 -1.22
CA ARG A 83 39.72 17.25 -1.21
C ARG A 83 39.01 15.90 -1.28
N HIS A 84 39.52 14.97 -2.10
CA HIS A 84 38.93 13.64 -2.25
C HIS A 84 38.98 12.82 -0.95
N VAL A 85 40.02 12.98 -0.13
CA VAL A 85 40.13 12.32 1.17
C VAL A 85 39.07 12.86 2.13
N VAL A 86 38.87 14.18 2.16
CA VAL A 86 37.84 14.79 3.03
C VAL A 86 36.44 14.34 2.61
N VAL A 87 36.14 14.34 1.30
CA VAL A 87 34.86 13.83 0.78
C VAL A 87 34.65 12.36 1.18
N SER A 88 35.66 11.50 1.00
CA SER A 88 35.56 10.09 1.36
C SER A 88 35.34 9.87 2.86
N VAL A 89 36.02 10.64 3.72
CA VAL A 89 35.85 10.56 5.18
C VAL A 89 34.46 11.03 5.61
N VAL A 90 33.98 12.14 5.05
CA VAL A 90 32.64 12.67 5.37
C VAL A 90 31.54 11.74 4.85
N ALA A 91 31.70 11.18 3.64
CA ALA A 91 30.80 10.20 3.09
C ALA A 91 30.77 8.92 3.97
N ALA A 92 31.94 8.39 4.32
CA ALA A 92 32.04 7.23 5.22
C ALA A 92 31.44 7.52 6.61
N GLY A 93 31.71 8.69 7.18
CA GLY A 93 31.13 9.13 8.45
C GLY A 93 29.62 9.29 8.38
N THR A 94 29.09 9.81 7.27
CA THR A 94 27.64 9.92 7.04
C THR A 94 27.02 8.53 6.95
N VAL A 95 27.58 7.61 6.16
CA VAL A 95 27.11 6.22 6.08
C VAL A 95 27.14 5.56 7.45
N LEU A 96 28.25 5.69 8.20
CA LEU A 96 28.38 5.13 9.54
C LEU A 96 27.40 5.74 10.56
N ALA A 97 27.11 7.04 10.46
CA ALA A 97 26.11 7.71 11.30
C ALA A 97 24.68 7.34 10.89
N MET A 98 24.45 6.98 9.63
CA MET A 98 23.17 6.45 9.17
C MET A 98 22.93 5.03 9.66
N VAL A 99 23.94 4.16 9.82
CA VAL A 99 23.74 2.77 10.31
C VAL A 99 22.94 2.67 11.63
N PRO A 100 23.25 3.42 12.71
CA PRO A 100 22.47 3.37 13.94
C PRO A 100 21.14 4.13 13.88
N ASN A 101 21.01 5.08 12.95
CA ASN A 101 19.75 5.80 12.69
C ASN A 101 18.88 5.12 11.62
N MET A 102 19.43 4.10 10.96
CA MET A 102 18.69 3.23 10.08
C MET A 102 17.69 2.59 11.02
N PRO A 103 16.39 2.78 10.81
CA PRO A 103 15.42 2.15 11.66
C PRO A 103 15.76 0.67 11.66
N THR A 104 16.23 0.15 12.80
CA THR A 104 16.16 -1.28 13.09
C THR A 104 14.69 -1.56 13.34
N MET A 105 13.82 -1.19 12.39
CA MET A 105 12.59 -1.89 12.14
C MET A 105 13.05 -3.28 11.75
N VAL A 106 13.41 -4.06 12.75
CA VAL A 106 13.15 -5.48 12.74
C VAL A 106 11.67 -5.55 12.38
N ARG A 107 11.44 -5.85 11.10
CA ARG A 107 10.14 -5.86 10.41
C ARG A 107 9.32 -7.05 10.91
N GLU A 108 9.24 -7.23 12.22
CA GLU A 108 8.76 -8.47 12.83
C GLU A 108 7.25 -8.65 12.63
N ARG A 109 6.46 -7.59 12.36
CA ARG A 109 4.98 -7.71 12.36
C ARG A 109 4.16 -6.80 11.43
N GLY A 110 4.62 -6.37 10.24
CA GLY A 110 3.63 -5.66 9.40
C GLY A 110 3.95 -5.22 7.98
N THR A 111 5.20 -5.26 7.52
CA THR A 111 5.48 -4.84 6.14
C THR A 111 6.19 -5.91 5.33
N SER A 112 7.23 -6.59 5.84
CA SER A 112 7.88 -7.66 5.05
C SER A 112 7.04 -8.92 4.95
N ALA A 113 6.41 -9.39 6.03
CA ALA A 113 5.59 -10.62 5.96
C ALA A 113 4.36 -10.43 5.06
N GLU A 114 3.70 -9.26 5.12
CA GLU A 114 2.61 -8.92 4.20
C GLU A 114 3.11 -8.72 2.76
N GLU A 115 4.28 -8.12 2.57
CA GLU A 115 4.88 -7.92 1.25
C GLU A 115 5.33 -9.26 0.63
N ASP A 116 5.92 -10.15 1.43
CA ASP A 116 6.34 -11.49 1.01
C ASP A 116 5.12 -12.34 0.66
N ALA A 117 4.06 -12.29 1.47
CA ALA A 117 2.77 -12.94 1.16
C ALA A 117 2.18 -12.39 -0.14
N MET A 118 2.16 -11.07 -0.31
CA MET A 118 1.69 -10.43 -1.55
C MET A 118 2.52 -10.84 -2.77
N VAL A 119 3.85 -10.93 -2.64
CA VAL A 119 4.73 -11.39 -3.72
C VAL A 119 4.44 -12.85 -4.08
N GLY A 120 4.19 -13.70 -3.08
CA GLY A 120 3.76 -15.08 -3.29
C GLY A 120 2.46 -15.16 -4.07
N VAL A 121 1.41 -14.48 -3.59
CA VAL A 121 0.08 -14.45 -4.23
C VAL A 121 0.15 -13.87 -5.65
N ALA A 122 0.89 -12.78 -5.84
CA ALA A 122 1.08 -12.19 -7.17
C ALA A 122 1.81 -13.13 -8.14
N GLY A 123 2.78 -13.90 -7.63
CA GLY A 123 3.52 -14.89 -8.40
C GLY A 123 2.65 -16.05 -8.88
N GLU A 124 1.86 -16.62 -7.97
CA GLU A 124 0.89 -17.69 -8.25
C GLU A 124 -0.19 -17.21 -9.22
N LEU A 125 -0.84 -16.07 -8.91
CA LEU A 125 -1.88 -15.47 -9.73
C LEU A 125 -1.42 -15.23 -11.17
N ARG A 126 -0.20 -14.69 -11.33
CA ARG A 126 0.39 -14.44 -12.65
C ARG A 126 0.64 -15.75 -13.41
N SER A 127 1.14 -16.77 -12.74
CA SER A 127 1.44 -18.06 -13.37
C SER A 127 0.15 -18.72 -13.86
N GLU A 128 -0.86 -18.84 -12.99
CA GLU A 128 -2.14 -19.45 -13.35
C GLU A 128 -2.86 -18.65 -14.44
N LEU A 129 -2.88 -17.32 -14.34
CA LEU A 129 -3.52 -16.48 -15.35
C LEU A 129 -2.85 -16.67 -16.71
N ALA A 130 -1.52 -16.70 -16.76
CA ALA A 130 -0.79 -16.92 -18.00
C ALA A 130 -1.18 -18.24 -18.67
N ASP A 131 -1.23 -19.32 -17.89
CA ASP A 131 -1.57 -20.65 -18.39
C ASP A 131 -3.03 -20.70 -18.88
N SER A 132 -3.97 -20.12 -18.12
CA SER A 132 -5.39 -20.11 -18.47
C SER A 132 -5.71 -19.24 -19.68
N LEU A 133 -5.02 -18.10 -19.86
CA LEU A 133 -5.17 -17.27 -21.06
C LEU A 133 -4.76 -18.02 -22.32
N VAL A 134 -3.65 -18.77 -22.26
CA VAL A 134 -3.18 -19.61 -23.37
C VAL A 134 -4.16 -20.76 -23.64
N GLN A 135 -4.64 -21.43 -22.60
CA GLN A 135 -5.58 -22.54 -22.74
C GLN A 135 -6.93 -22.09 -23.31
N LEU A 136 -7.41 -20.91 -22.91
CA LEU A 136 -8.66 -20.33 -23.39
C LEU A 136 -8.52 -19.77 -24.81
N GLY A 137 -7.30 -19.46 -25.26
CA GLY A 137 -7.07 -18.77 -26.52
C GLY A 137 -7.71 -17.39 -26.55
N LEU A 138 -7.65 -16.67 -25.42
CA LEU A 138 -8.23 -15.32 -25.31
C LEU A 138 -7.34 -14.34 -26.09
N ASP A 139 -7.70 -14.07 -27.34
CA ASP A 139 -6.98 -13.15 -28.23
C ASP A 139 -7.73 -11.82 -28.44
N GLU A 140 -9.01 -11.79 -28.08
CA GLU A 140 -9.86 -10.61 -28.24
C GLU A 140 -9.75 -9.61 -27.07
N PRO A 141 -10.12 -8.33 -27.30
CA PRO A 141 -10.17 -7.34 -26.22
C PRO A 141 -11.19 -7.69 -25.14
N VAL A 142 -10.82 -7.44 -23.87
CA VAL A 142 -11.70 -7.63 -22.72
C VAL A 142 -12.02 -6.33 -21.98
N VAL A 143 -13.18 -6.31 -21.32
CA VAL A 143 -13.47 -5.29 -20.29
C VAL A 143 -12.86 -5.77 -18.98
N PHE A 144 -11.93 -5.00 -18.42
CA PHE A 144 -11.37 -5.33 -17.10
C PHE A 144 -12.25 -4.72 -16.00
N ASP A 145 -13.08 -5.56 -15.39
CA ASP A 145 -14.06 -5.18 -14.38
C ASP A 145 -13.48 -5.29 -12.97
N ARG A 146 -13.43 -4.15 -12.29
CA ARG A 146 -12.92 -3.98 -10.92
C ARG A 146 -14.04 -3.70 -9.92
N SER A 147 -15.30 -3.93 -10.28
CA SER A 147 -16.44 -3.68 -9.41
C SER A 147 -16.51 -4.63 -8.21
N GLN A 148 -16.01 -5.86 -8.38
CA GLN A 148 -15.93 -6.89 -7.35
C GLN A 148 -14.60 -6.85 -6.58
N GLU A 149 -13.72 -5.92 -6.94
CA GLU A 149 -12.49 -5.65 -6.23
C GLU A 149 -12.80 -4.84 -4.96
N ARG A 150 -12.27 -5.26 -3.82
CA ARG A 150 -12.27 -4.39 -2.63
C ARG A 150 -11.39 -3.17 -2.89
N THR A 151 -11.78 -2.02 -2.34
CA THR A 151 -11.06 -0.77 -2.57
C THR A 151 -9.57 -0.96 -2.29
N PHE A 152 -8.72 -0.72 -3.30
CA PHE A 152 -7.27 -0.88 -3.27
C PHE A 152 -6.73 -2.32 -3.34
N SER A 153 -7.29 -3.21 -4.16
CA SER A 153 -6.60 -4.49 -4.42
C SER A 153 -5.20 -4.23 -4.96
N ARG A 154 -4.28 -5.01 -4.41
CA ARG A 154 -2.86 -4.98 -4.76
C ARG A 154 -2.61 -5.67 -6.12
N TYR A 155 -3.59 -6.43 -6.63
CA TYR A 155 -3.40 -7.36 -7.75
C TYR A 155 -3.89 -6.86 -9.11
N ALA A 156 -4.63 -5.74 -9.18
CA ALA A 156 -5.11 -5.20 -10.48
C ALA A 156 -3.97 -4.96 -11.48
N TYR A 157 -2.82 -4.49 -10.99
CA TYR A 157 -1.63 -4.29 -11.82
C TYR A 157 -0.98 -5.58 -12.28
N VAL A 158 -1.08 -6.66 -11.50
CA VAL A 158 -0.58 -7.99 -11.90
C VAL A 158 -1.39 -8.50 -13.08
N VAL A 159 -2.72 -8.42 -13.00
CA VAL A 159 -3.63 -8.82 -14.08
C VAL A 159 -3.37 -8.01 -15.33
N MET A 160 -3.34 -6.69 -15.21
CA MET A 160 -3.07 -5.80 -16.35
C MET A 160 -1.72 -6.09 -17.01
N ALA A 161 -0.65 -6.27 -16.21
CA ALA A 161 0.67 -6.56 -16.74
C ALA A 161 0.70 -7.89 -17.50
N GLU A 162 -0.01 -8.89 -16.98
CA GLU A 162 -0.10 -10.20 -17.62
C GLU A 162 -0.91 -10.15 -18.92
N LEU A 163 -2.06 -9.46 -18.95
CA LEU A 163 -2.81 -9.22 -20.19
C LEU A 163 -1.94 -8.54 -21.25
N GLN A 164 -1.18 -7.51 -20.87
CA GLN A 164 -0.24 -6.85 -21.81
C GLN A 164 0.87 -7.80 -22.28
N ARG A 165 1.39 -8.66 -21.40
CA ARG A 165 2.44 -9.63 -21.73
C ARG A 165 1.96 -10.67 -22.75
N GLN A 166 0.70 -11.09 -22.64
CA GLN A 166 0.05 -12.02 -23.56
C GLN A 166 -0.51 -11.34 -24.82
N GLY A 167 -0.41 -10.02 -24.92
CA GLY A 167 -0.94 -9.27 -26.06
C GLY A 167 -2.46 -9.08 -26.06
N VAL A 168 -3.14 -9.39 -24.95
CA VAL A 168 -4.58 -9.21 -24.79
C VAL A 168 -4.88 -7.74 -24.52
N ALA A 169 -5.64 -7.12 -25.42
CA ALA A 169 -6.10 -5.75 -25.23
C ALA A 169 -7.14 -5.69 -24.10
N PHE A 170 -7.15 -4.61 -23.33
CA PHE A 170 -8.19 -4.40 -22.31
C PHE A 170 -8.54 -2.92 -22.15
N GLY A 171 -9.77 -2.69 -21.72
CA GLY A 171 -10.30 -1.37 -21.38
C GLY A 171 -11.18 -1.40 -20.12
N PHE A 172 -11.68 -0.23 -19.75
CA PHE A 172 -12.49 0.01 -18.55
C PHE A 172 -13.75 0.79 -18.93
N ASP A 173 -14.90 0.38 -18.40
CA ASP A 173 -16.18 1.07 -18.56
C ASP A 173 -16.48 2.02 -17.39
N ARG A 174 -15.73 1.92 -16.29
CA ARG A 174 -15.83 2.77 -15.11
C ARG A 174 -15.05 4.07 -15.30
N GLU A 175 -15.69 5.20 -14.99
CA GLU A 175 -15.10 6.54 -15.13
C GLU A 175 -13.81 6.70 -14.32
N ILE A 176 -13.78 6.25 -13.07
CA ILE A 176 -12.62 6.36 -12.18
C ILE A 176 -11.37 5.64 -12.72
N ASP A 177 -11.57 4.54 -13.45
CA ASP A 177 -10.48 3.79 -14.06
C ASP A 177 -10.01 4.47 -15.35
N GLY A 178 -10.93 5.04 -16.13
CA GLY A 178 -10.62 5.88 -17.28
C GLY A 178 -9.75 7.09 -16.92
N GLU A 179 -10.06 7.78 -15.82
CA GLU A 179 -9.24 8.89 -15.32
C GLU A 179 -7.84 8.45 -14.91
N ARG A 180 -7.71 7.26 -14.30
CA ARG A 180 -6.44 6.74 -13.79
C ARG A 180 -5.53 6.20 -14.90
N PHE A 181 -6.10 5.57 -15.93
CA PHE A 181 -5.34 4.87 -16.97
C PHE A 181 -5.36 5.57 -18.33
N GLY A 182 -6.11 6.67 -18.45
CA GLY A 182 -6.21 7.53 -19.62
C GLY A 182 -7.31 7.11 -20.60
N ASP A 183 -7.80 8.10 -21.36
CA ASP A 183 -8.95 7.96 -22.26
C ASP A 183 -8.82 6.85 -23.30
N ARG A 184 -7.60 6.46 -23.69
CA ARG A 184 -7.37 5.37 -24.65
C ARG A 184 -7.85 4.01 -24.16
N ARG A 185 -7.98 3.82 -22.84
CA ARG A 185 -8.51 2.59 -22.25
C ARG A 185 -9.94 2.76 -21.74
N ARG A 186 -10.54 3.93 -21.91
CA ARG A 186 -11.94 4.14 -21.57
C ARG A 186 -12.81 3.56 -22.68
N LEU A 187 -13.68 2.64 -22.29
CA LEU A 187 -14.71 2.06 -23.14
C LEU A 187 -16.02 2.80 -22.88
N ASP A 188 -16.74 3.11 -23.95
CA ASP A 188 -18.16 3.46 -23.82
C ASP A 188 -19.02 2.19 -23.63
N ALA A 189 -20.31 2.39 -23.35
CA ALA A 189 -21.23 1.29 -23.10
C ALA A 189 -21.42 0.38 -24.33
N GLU A 190 -21.34 0.93 -25.54
CA GLU A 190 -21.50 0.17 -26.78
C GLU A 190 -20.29 -0.75 -27.00
N GLN A 191 -19.08 -0.20 -26.87
CA GLN A 191 -17.82 -0.94 -26.94
C GLN A 191 -17.74 -2.04 -25.87
N ALA A 192 -18.11 -1.71 -24.63
CA ALA A 192 -18.06 -2.67 -23.53
C ALA A 192 -19.07 -3.82 -23.69
N SER A 193 -20.23 -3.57 -24.31
CA SER A 193 -21.28 -4.59 -24.47
C SER A 193 -20.90 -5.74 -25.42
N GLY A 194 -19.96 -5.50 -26.33
CA GLY A 194 -19.49 -6.50 -27.30
C GLY A 194 -18.23 -7.27 -26.87
N MET A 195 -17.74 -7.05 -25.65
CA MET A 195 -16.49 -7.63 -25.14
C MET A 195 -16.78 -8.53 -23.93
N ARG A 196 -15.98 -9.59 -23.77
CA ARG A 196 -16.02 -10.41 -22.55
C ARG A 196 -15.52 -9.58 -21.36
N ARG A 197 -16.18 -9.73 -20.20
CA ARG A 197 -15.72 -9.12 -18.95
C ARG A 197 -14.78 -10.06 -18.23
N LEU A 198 -13.67 -9.49 -17.76
CA LEU A 198 -12.72 -10.14 -16.88
C LEU A 198 -12.83 -9.49 -15.50
N TYR A 199 -13.24 -10.28 -14.50
CA TYR A 199 -13.48 -9.81 -13.14
C TYR A 199 -12.28 -10.09 -12.26
N LEU A 200 -11.80 -9.07 -11.57
CA LEU A 200 -10.91 -9.26 -10.42
C LEU A 200 -11.74 -9.29 -9.15
N VAL A 201 -11.77 -10.45 -8.49
CA VAL A 201 -12.55 -10.66 -7.27
C VAL A 201 -11.60 -10.91 -6.11
N THR A 202 -11.83 -10.22 -4.99
CA THR A 202 -10.98 -10.33 -3.80
C THR A 202 -11.79 -10.66 -2.56
N GLY A 203 -11.20 -11.42 -1.65
CA GLY A 203 -11.72 -11.68 -0.33
C GLY A 203 -13.06 -12.38 -0.31
N THR A 204 -13.93 -11.96 0.62
CA THR A 204 -15.27 -12.53 0.77
C THR A 204 -16.19 -12.31 -0.43
N ASN A 205 -15.80 -11.50 -1.43
CA ASN A 205 -16.58 -11.40 -2.66
C ASN A 205 -16.44 -12.67 -3.52
N LEU A 206 -15.40 -13.49 -3.29
CA LEU A 206 -15.25 -14.79 -3.95
C LEU A 206 -16.41 -15.74 -3.65
N ASP A 207 -17.03 -15.61 -2.47
CA ASP A 207 -18.19 -16.43 -2.10
C ASP A 207 -19.52 -15.83 -2.63
N LEU A 208 -19.46 -14.84 -3.54
CA LEU A 208 -20.62 -14.27 -4.26
C LEU A 208 -20.52 -14.43 -5.78
N VAL A 209 -19.46 -15.07 -6.26
CA VAL A 209 -19.23 -15.21 -7.70
C VAL A 209 -20.26 -16.20 -8.25
N ASP A 210 -20.86 -15.85 -9.39
CA ASP A 210 -21.82 -16.70 -10.07
C ASP A 210 -21.15 -17.96 -10.64
N ASP A 211 -21.83 -19.11 -10.57
CA ASP A 211 -21.30 -20.41 -10.97
C ASP A 211 -21.09 -20.54 -12.50
N ASP A 212 -21.59 -19.60 -13.29
CA ASP A 212 -21.48 -19.58 -14.76
C ASP A 212 -20.20 -18.91 -15.28
N LEU A 213 -19.45 -18.24 -14.40
CA LEU A 213 -18.20 -17.59 -14.73
C LEU A 213 -17.04 -18.60 -14.83
N VAL A 214 -16.16 -18.41 -15.82
CA VAL A 214 -14.99 -19.26 -16.00
C VAL A 214 -13.84 -18.72 -15.14
N GLN A 215 -13.40 -19.49 -14.15
CA GLN A 215 -12.24 -19.15 -13.34
C GLN A 215 -10.95 -19.32 -14.15
N LEU A 216 -10.17 -18.23 -14.27
CA LEU A 216 -8.87 -18.23 -14.94
C LEU A 216 -7.71 -18.43 -13.97
N ALA A 217 -7.81 -17.88 -12.76
CA ALA A 217 -6.74 -17.98 -11.79
C ALA A 217 -7.28 -17.78 -10.38
N THR A 218 -6.65 -18.41 -9.40
CA THR A 218 -6.83 -18.07 -7.98
C THR A 218 -5.48 -18.10 -7.28
N ALA A 219 -5.35 -17.28 -6.26
CA ALA A 219 -4.20 -17.31 -5.38
C ALA A 219 -4.64 -16.89 -3.99
N SER A 220 -4.02 -17.49 -2.97
CA SER A 220 -4.31 -17.10 -1.60
C SER A 220 -3.11 -17.21 -0.67
N ALA A 221 -2.88 -16.17 0.12
CA ALA A 221 -2.00 -16.25 1.28
C ALA A 221 -2.68 -16.91 2.49
N VAL A 222 -3.99 -17.19 2.42
CA VAL A 222 -4.80 -17.72 3.52
C VAL A 222 -5.00 -19.21 3.34
N THR A 223 -4.56 -19.98 4.32
CA THR A 223 -4.78 -21.43 4.31
C THR A 223 -6.22 -21.77 4.75
N PRO A 224 -6.74 -22.97 4.45
CA PRO A 224 -8.02 -23.41 4.98
C PRO A 224 -8.09 -23.42 6.52
N ALA A 225 -6.93 -23.63 7.19
CA ALA A 225 -6.84 -23.58 8.65
C ALA A 225 -6.98 -22.13 9.16
N ASP A 226 -6.36 -21.18 8.48
CA ASP A 226 -6.47 -19.75 8.79
C ASP A 226 -7.91 -19.25 8.63
N ASP A 227 -8.60 -19.67 7.58
CA ASP A 227 -10.01 -19.30 7.37
C ASP A 227 -10.94 -19.94 8.42
N ALA A 228 -10.72 -21.22 8.75
CA ALA A 228 -11.47 -21.88 9.83
C ALA A 228 -11.25 -21.18 11.18
N ARG A 229 -10.01 -20.77 11.46
CA ARG A 229 -9.65 -20.02 12.67
C ARG A 229 -10.28 -18.63 12.68
N ARG A 230 -10.28 -17.92 11.55
CA ARG A 230 -10.97 -16.64 11.40
C ARG A 230 -12.46 -16.76 11.70
N ILE A 231 -13.14 -17.77 11.17
CA ILE A 231 -14.58 -18.01 11.39
C ILE A 231 -14.88 -18.36 12.86
N GLU A 232 -13.96 -19.07 13.53
CA GLU A 232 -14.06 -19.32 14.97
C GLU A 232 -13.96 -18.01 15.76
N LEU A 233 -12.97 -17.16 15.45
CA LEU A 233 -12.76 -15.87 16.08
C LEU A 233 -13.94 -14.92 15.83
N ASP A 234 -14.50 -14.89 14.61
CA ASP A 234 -15.72 -14.14 14.28
C ASP A 234 -16.84 -14.48 15.28
N ARG A 235 -17.12 -15.77 15.46
CA ARG A 235 -18.17 -16.25 16.38
C ARG A 235 -17.86 -15.90 17.83
N ARG A 236 -16.61 -16.07 18.26
CA ARG A 236 -16.15 -15.77 19.63
C ARG A 236 -16.29 -14.28 19.95
N LEU A 237 -15.83 -13.41 19.06
CA LEU A 237 -15.83 -11.96 19.27
C LEU A 237 -17.25 -11.38 19.25
N VAL A 238 -18.12 -11.88 18.37
CA VAL A 238 -19.55 -11.53 18.38
C VAL A 238 -20.20 -11.93 19.71
N GLY A 239 -19.91 -13.13 20.22
CA GLY A 239 -20.39 -13.56 21.55
C GLY A 239 -19.89 -12.66 22.67
N ALA A 240 -18.58 -12.36 22.70
CA ALA A 240 -17.97 -11.51 23.71
C ALA A 240 -18.51 -10.06 23.70
N LEU A 241 -18.82 -9.51 22.52
CA LEU A 241 -19.49 -8.21 22.39
C LEU A 241 -20.92 -8.26 22.93
N ALA A 242 -21.68 -9.30 22.57
CA ALA A 242 -23.06 -9.47 23.03
C ALA A 242 -23.14 -9.65 24.56
N ASP A 243 -22.17 -10.34 25.15
CA ASP A 243 -22.09 -10.60 26.59
C ASP A 243 -21.47 -9.44 27.39
N GLY A 244 -21.08 -8.34 26.72
CA GLY A 244 -20.48 -7.16 27.35
C GLY A 244 -19.07 -7.38 27.91
N GLN A 245 -18.37 -8.43 27.46
CA GLN A 245 -16.99 -8.72 27.84
C GLN A 245 -15.98 -7.82 27.12
N LEU A 246 -16.35 -7.36 25.92
CA LEU A 246 -15.63 -6.34 25.17
C LEU A 246 -16.33 -5.00 25.33
N ILE A 247 -15.59 -4.01 25.84
CA ILE A 247 -16.06 -2.65 26.09
C ILE A 247 -15.41 -1.74 25.07
N VAL A 248 -16.21 -0.94 24.39
CA VAL A 248 -15.72 0.12 23.49
C VAL A 248 -15.80 1.45 24.22
N ASP A 249 -14.69 2.19 24.31
CA ASP A 249 -14.72 3.58 24.75
C ASP A 249 -15.33 4.46 23.65
N MET A 250 -16.66 4.57 23.69
CA MET A 250 -17.43 5.35 22.73
C MET A 250 -17.14 6.86 22.82
N GLY A 251 -16.71 7.35 23.99
CA GLY A 251 -16.35 8.76 24.18
C GLY A 251 -15.07 9.10 23.44
N GLY A 252 -14.01 8.32 23.68
CA GLY A 252 -12.74 8.45 22.94
C GLY A 252 -12.90 8.14 21.46
N ALA A 253 -13.71 7.14 21.11
CA ALA A 253 -14.02 6.83 19.71
C ALA A 253 -14.73 7.99 18.99
N PHE A 254 -15.63 8.70 19.66
CA PHE A 254 -16.32 9.85 19.05
C PHE A 254 -15.38 11.04 18.89
N GLU A 255 -14.49 11.28 19.85
CA GLU A 255 -13.47 12.32 19.75
C GLU A 255 -12.52 12.09 18.57
N ILE A 256 -12.14 10.83 18.33
CA ILE A 256 -11.18 10.46 17.28
C ILE A 256 -11.84 10.27 15.90
N PHE A 257 -13.03 9.65 15.85
CA PHE A 257 -13.66 9.22 14.60
C PHE A 257 -14.95 9.98 14.24
N GLY A 258 -15.49 10.82 15.13
CA GLY A 258 -16.72 11.59 14.92
C GLY A 258 -17.94 10.72 14.64
N GLU A 259 -18.78 11.12 13.66
CA GLU A 259 -20.00 10.41 13.21
C GLU A 259 -19.79 8.94 12.76
N ARG A 260 -18.54 8.46 12.64
CA ARG A 260 -18.27 7.06 12.31
C ARG A 260 -18.64 6.09 13.43
N VAL A 261 -18.78 6.58 14.67
CA VAL A 261 -19.18 5.77 15.83
C VAL A 261 -20.63 5.27 15.70
N ASP A 262 -21.54 6.06 15.13
CA ASP A 262 -22.93 5.65 14.88
C ASP A 262 -23.02 4.44 13.94
N ARG A 263 -22.02 4.25 13.06
CA ARG A 263 -21.92 3.08 12.20
C ARG A 263 -21.53 1.82 12.97
N VAL A 264 -20.76 1.95 14.05
CA VAL A 264 -20.43 0.83 14.95
C VAL A 264 -21.68 0.36 15.63
N VAL A 265 -22.43 1.29 16.23
CA VAL A 265 -23.70 1.01 16.90
C VAL A 265 -24.68 0.37 15.93
N ALA A 266 -24.81 0.89 14.70
CA ALA A 266 -25.69 0.29 13.69
C ALA A 266 -25.27 -1.11 13.23
N VAL A 267 -23.98 -1.46 13.28
CA VAL A 267 -23.50 -2.82 12.96
C VAL A 267 -23.72 -3.75 14.16
N VAL A 268 -23.41 -3.30 15.37
CA VAL A 268 -23.60 -4.05 16.63
C VAL A 268 -25.08 -4.32 16.89
N ASP A 269 -25.95 -3.34 16.65
CA ASP A 269 -27.41 -3.46 16.80
C ASP A 269 -28.07 -4.27 15.68
N GLY A 270 -27.28 -4.85 14.77
CA GLY A 270 -27.79 -5.66 13.66
C GLY A 270 -28.59 -4.87 12.61
N GLN A 271 -28.54 -3.53 12.63
CA GLN A 271 -29.24 -2.68 11.66
C GLN A 271 -28.53 -2.63 10.29
N ARG A 272 -27.29 -3.10 10.21
CA ARG A 272 -26.57 -3.35 8.96
C ARG A 272 -26.16 -4.82 8.84
N PRO A 273 -27.13 -5.74 8.68
CA PRO A 273 -26.79 -7.15 8.51
C PRO A 273 -26.09 -7.32 7.16
N GLY A 274 -24.95 -8.04 7.16
CA GLY A 274 -24.26 -8.46 5.94
C GLY A 274 -22.76 -8.15 5.90
N ARG A 275 -22.10 -8.62 4.84
CA ARG A 275 -20.63 -8.60 4.67
C ARG A 275 -20.01 -7.19 4.68
N ARG A 276 -20.78 -6.16 4.30
CA ARG A 276 -20.35 -4.74 4.39
C ARG A 276 -20.28 -4.23 5.83
N GLY A 277 -21.14 -4.76 6.72
CA GLY A 277 -21.10 -4.48 8.15
C GLY A 277 -19.86 -5.07 8.82
N VAL A 278 -19.49 -6.31 8.46
CA VAL A 278 -18.29 -6.99 9.00
C VAL A 278 -16.99 -6.27 8.60
N TYR A 279 -16.85 -5.83 7.35
CA TYR A 279 -15.66 -5.07 6.93
C TYR A 279 -15.54 -3.71 7.66
N GLU A 280 -16.65 -2.98 7.80
CA GLU A 280 -16.66 -1.75 8.59
C GLU A 280 -16.33 -2.06 10.06
N LEU A 281 -16.82 -3.17 10.61
CA LEU A 281 -16.45 -3.64 11.94
C LEU A 281 -14.94 -3.87 12.05
N VAL A 282 -14.29 -4.56 11.09
CA VAL A 282 -12.83 -4.80 11.11
C VAL A 282 -12.06 -3.49 11.08
N ARG A 283 -12.44 -2.58 10.17
CA ARG A 283 -11.79 -1.27 10.05
C ARG A 283 -11.93 -0.48 11.34
N ILE A 284 -13.10 -0.54 11.96
CA ILE A 284 -13.38 0.20 13.19
C ILE A 284 -12.69 -0.47 14.38
N MET A 285 -12.78 -1.78 14.56
CA MET A 285 -12.09 -2.54 15.62
C MET A 285 -10.58 -2.33 15.56
N SER A 286 -9.99 -2.38 14.36
CA SER A 286 -8.56 -2.08 14.19
C SER A 286 -8.25 -0.62 14.54
N GLY A 287 -9.13 0.32 14.20
CA GLY A 287 -9.01 1.71 14.65
C GLY A 287 -9.07 1.81 16.17
N LEU A 288 -10.12 1.28 16.79
CA LEU A 288 -10.36 1.32 18.23
C LEU A 288 -9.17 0.73 19.00
N GLN A 289 -8.64 -0.40 18.56
CA GLN A 289 -7.48 -1.02 19.18
C GLN A 289 -6.21 -0.16 19.07
N ASN A 290 -5.94 0.43 17.90
CA ASN A 290 -4.77 1.28 17.69
C ASN A 290 -4.77 2.54 18.58
N TYR A 291 -5.94 2.97 19.05
CA TYR A 291 -6.10 4.11 19.95
C TYR A 291 -6.41 3.71 21.40
N ASP A 292 -6.24 2.43 21.76
CA ASP A 292 -6.49 1.90 23.11
C ASP A 292 -7.95 2.15 23.60
N LEU A 293 -8.90 2.10 22.67
CA LEU A 293 -10.33 2.32 22.90
C LEU A 293 -11.12 1.02 23.09
N LEU A 294 -10.44 -0.12 23.16
CA LEU A 294 -11.04 -1.42 23.44
C LEU A 294 -10.57 -1.92 24.80
N GLY A 295 -11.52 -2.14 25.70
CA GLY A 295 -11.31 -2.76 27.00
C GLY A 295 -11.87 -4.17 27.03
N GLY A 296 -11.22 -5.07 27.77
CA GLY A 296 -11.71 -6.43 27.99
C GLY A 296 -10.63 -7.33 28.59
N PRO A 297 -10.94 -8.63 28.80
CA PRO A 297 -9.93 -9.62 29.13
C PRO A 297 -8.82 -9.64 28.07
N GLN A 298 -7.54 -9.71 28.50
CA GLN A 298 -6.39 -9.71 27.57
C GLN A 298 -6.51 -10.79 26.48
N GLU A 299 -7.04 -11.96 26.83
CA GLU A 299 -7.25 -13.05 25.87
C GLU A 299 -8.20 -12.68 24.71
N LEU A 300 -9.18 -11.79 24.95
CA LEU A 300 -10.07 -11.28 23.91
C LEU A 300 -9.40 -10.20 23.06
N LEU A 301 -8.54 -9.38 23.65
CA LEU A 301 -7.75 -8.39 22.92
C LEU A 301 -6.74 -9.08 21.99
N ASP A 302 -6.05 -10.11 22.48
CA ASP A 302 -5.15 -10.94 21.67
C ASP A 302 -5.91 -11.67 20.54
N ALA A 303 -7.15 -12.11 20.82
CA ALA A 303 -8.03 -12.71 19.81
C ALA A 303 -8.47 -11.70 18.73
N ILE A 304 -8.65 -10.42 19.08
CA ILE A 304 -8.95 -9.35 18.14
C ILE A 304 -7.73 -9.09 17.23
N ASP A 305 -6.51 -9.07 17.79
CA ASP A 305 -5.28 -8.95 17.00
C ASP A 305 -5.17 -10.06 15.95
N GLU A 306 -5.30 -11.31 16.38
CA GLU A 306 -5.27 -12.47 15.49
C GLU A 306 -6.36 -12.37 14.41
N TRP A 307 -7.58 -12.00 14.82
CA TRP A 307 -8.71 -11.86 13.92
C TRP A 307 -8.50 -10.75 12.88
N ILE A 308 -7.96 -9.58 13.26
CA ILE A 308 -7.68 -8.48 12.33
C ILE A 308 -6.68 -8.93 11.27
N VAL A 309 -5.61 -9.64 11.67
CA VAL A 309 -4.60 -10.16 10.74
C VAL A 309 -5.23 -11.15 9.76
N LEU A 310 -5.95 -12.16 10.26
CA LEU A 310 -6.57 -13.18 9.42
C LEU A 310 -7.66 -12.61 8.51
N HIS A 311 -8.47 -11.68 9.02
CA HIS A 311 -9.50 -11.03 8.23
C HIS A 311 -8.91 -10.16 7.12
N ARG A 312 -7.84 -9.41 7.41
CA ARG A 312 -7.14 -8.61 6.39
C ARG A 312 -6.50 -9.50 5.33
N ALA A 313 -5.80 -10.56 5.73
CA ALA A 313 -5.22 -11.51 4.79
C ALA A 313 -6.31 -12.16 3.91
N ASN A 314 -7.45 -12.53 4.48
CA ASN A 314 -8.56 -13.06 3.69
C ASN A 314 -9.12 -12.00 2.73
N GLU A 315 -9.39 -10.78 3.19
CA GLU A 315 -9.97 -9.74 2.34
C GLU A 315 -9.03 -9.24 1.24
N LEU A 316 -7.73 -9.14 1.54
CA LEU A 316 -6.74 -8.53 0.64
C LEU A 316 -5.99 -9.54 -0.20
N ASP A 317 -5.69 -10.72 0.34
CA ASP A 317 -4.75 -11.68 -0.23
C ASP A 317 -5.40 -13.01 -0.67
N ARG A 318 -6.73 -13.12 -0.61
CA ARG A 318 -7.50 -14.15 -1.33
C ARG A 318 -8.03 -13.51 -2.61
N VAL A 319 -7.58 -13.96 -3.77
CA VAL A 319 -7.90 -13.35 -5.05
C VAL A 319 -8.23 -14.42 -6.09
N ALA A 320 -9.17 -14.11 -6.98
CA ALA A 320 -9.38 -14.90 -8.18
C ALA A 320 -9.79 -14.01 -9.34
N ILE A 321 -9.57 -14.54 -10.53
CA ILE A 321 -9.88 -13.90 -11.81
C ILE A 321 -10.88 -14.77 -12.53
N PHE A 322 -11.95 -14.15 -12.98
CA PHE A 322 -13.01 -14.81 -13.74
C PHE A 322 -13.20 -14.12 -15.08
N VAL A 323 -13.76 -14.83 -16.04
CA VAL A 323 -14.19 -14.27 -17.32
C VAL A 323 -15.59 -14.77 -17.68
N ASP A 324 -16.36 -13.94 -18.38
CA ASP A 324 -17.63 -14.37 -18.97
C ASP A 324 -17.41 -15.59 -19.89
N PRO A 325 -18.35 -16.56 -19.91
CA PRO A 325 -18.32 -17.66 -20.88
C PRO A 325 -18.42 -17.12 -22.32
N ALA A 326 -17.90 -17.92 -23.27
CA ALA A 326 -17.91 -17.60 -24.70
C ALA A 326 -19.31 -17.72 -25.34
#